data_AF-A0A1L9T269-F1
#
_entry.id   AF-A0A1L9T269-F1
#
_cell.length_a   1.000
_cell.length_b   1.000
_cell.length_c   1.000
_cell.angle_alpha   90.00
_cell.angle_beta   90.00
_cell.angle_gamma   90.00
#
_symmetry.space_group_name_H-M   'P 1'
#
loop_
_entity.id
_entity.type
_entity.pdbx_description
1 polymer ?
#
loop_
_entity_poly.entity_id
_entity_poly.type
_entity_poly.pdbx_seq_one_letter_code
_entity_poly.pdbx_strand_id
1 'polypeptide(L)'
;MPVHHIIDPRGEVTLIVRNPNPPFAEVTPADGSSGANDTNAEPSTEPSTGPSVSEPDTDGNQNEVRIQVSAKHLTFGSSVFNSMLDGNWKKSAESKAKGYLELVVRDWDVEALLMVLHIMHAQTSKVPRMVTLEEVAKVTVVADYYDVKEVELLCDVWLWLLESSFSQTPVSSRDTILWIWVAYATRCEDTFAKYTTIAMEQATAPI
;
A
#
# COMPACT_ATOMS: atom_id res chain seq x y z
N MET A 1 23.57 -2.51 -8.08
CA MET A 1 22.82 -3.72 -8.46
C MET A 1 21.41 -3.57 -7.92
N PRO A 2 20.36 -4.01 -8.62
CA PRO A 2 19.00 -3.99 -8.09
C PRO A 2 18.93 -4.77 -6.78
N VAL A 3 18.20 -4.24 -5.79
CA VAL A 3 17.96 -4.98 -4.53
C VAL A 3 17.03 -6.15 -4.84
N HIS A 4 17.39 -7.34 -4.35
CA HIS A 4 16.65 -8.57 -4.61
C HIS A 4 16.23 -9.26 -3.31
N HIS A 5 14.93 -9.44 -3.13
CA HIS A 5 14.34 -10.17 -2.01
C HIS A 5 13.77 -11.50 -2.50
N ILE A 6 13.91 -12.55 -1.69
CA ILE A 6 13.36 -13.88 -1.99
C ILE A 6 12.46 -14.28 -0.83
N ILE A 7 11.15 -14.31 -1.09
CA ILE A 7 10.15 -14.77 -0.12
C ILE A 7 9.87 -16.26 -0.34
N ASP A 8 9.75 -16.66 -1.61
CA ASP A 8 9.70 -18.07 -2.00
C ASP A 8 10.80 -18.38 -3.02
N PRO A 9 11.84 -19.16 -2.67
CA PRO A 9 12.89 -19.58 -3.59
C PRO A 9 12.39 -20.39 -4.79
N ARG A 10 11.20 -21.00 -4.69
CA ARG A 10 10.53 -21.74 -5.76
C ARG A 10 9.47 -20.88 -6.47
N GLY A 11 9.33 -19.63 -6.06
CA GLY A 11 8.35 -18.70 -6.59
C GLY A 11 8.55 -18.42 -8.07
N GLU A 12 7.45 -18.48 -8.81
CA GLU A 12 7.40 -18.32 -10.26
C GLU A 12 7.10 -16.87 -10.68
N VAL A 13 6.92 -15.96 -9.72
CA VAL A 13 6.61 -14.55 -9.97
C VAL A 13 7.68 -13.66 -9.35
N THR A 14 8.18 -12.71 -10.14
CA THR A 14 8.99 -11.59 -9.62
C THR A 14 8.16 -10.32 -9.70
N LEU A 15 7.91 -9.71 -8.54
CA LEU A 15 7.39 -8.35 -8.48
C LEU A 15 8.55 -7.39 -8.74
N ILE A 16 8.39 -6.49 -9.71
CA ILE A 16 9.32 -5.40 -10.00
C ILE A 16 8.72 -4.12 -9.43
N VAL A 17 9.22 -3.68 -8.28
CA VAL A 17 8.79 -2.45 -7.62
C VAL A 17 9.53 -1.27 -8.25
N ARG A 18 8.80 -0.42 -8.98
CA ARG A 18 9.29 0.84 -9.53
C ARG A 18 8.90 2.00 -8.62
N ASN A 19 9.76 3.01 -8.56
CA ASN A 19 9.63 4.14 -7.63
C ASN A 19 9.38 3.67 -6.17
N PRO A 20 10.29 2.86 -5.59
CA PRO A 20 10.11 2.36 -4.24
C PRO A 20 10.22 3.47 -3.20
N ASN A 21 9.46 3.34 -2.12
CA ASN A 21 9.49 4.23 -0.95
C ASN A 21 9.19 5.71 -1.29
N PRO A 22 8.08 6.03 -1.98
CA PRO A 22 7.69 7.42 -2.17
C PRO A 22 7.35 8.07 -0.81
N PRO A 23 7.36 9.41 -0.72
CA PRO A 23 6.91 10.09 0.49
C PRO A 23 5.49 9.69 0.90
N PHE A 24 5.26 9.57 2.21
CA PHE A 24 4.01 9.04 2.75
C PHE A 24 3.33 10.04 3.69
N ALA A 25 2.09 10.41 3.33
CA ALA A 25 1.25 11.34 4.10
C ALA A 25 1.99 12.65 4.47
N GLU A 26 2.63 13.29 3.50
CA GLU A 26 3.27 14.59 3.71
C GLU A 26 2.21 15.68 3.91
N VAL A 27 2.38 16.48 4.96
CA VAL A 27 1.54 17.67 5.19
C VAL A 27 2.23 18.84 4.51
N THR A 28 1.79 19.20 3.30
CA THR A 28 2.22 20.46 2.68
C THR A 28 1.56 21.63 3.42
N PRO A 29 2.32 22.63 3.87
CA PRO A 29 1.72 23.87 4.36
C PRO A 29 0.83 24.46 3.25
N ALA A 30 -0.38 24.87 3.60
CA ALA A 30 -1.24 25.63 2.68
C ALA A 30 -0.59 26.99 2.44
N ASP A 31 0.25 27.10 1.41
CA ASP A 31 0.73 28.39 0.94
C ASP A 31 -0.46 29.16 0.35
N GLY A 32 -0.92 30.15 1.11
CA GLY A 32 -1.84 31.16 0.64
C GLY A 32 -1.19 31.99 -0.45
N SER A 33 -1.46 31.66 -1.71
CA SER A 33 -1.29 32.58 -2.82
C SER A 33 -2.50 32.47 -3.76
N SER A 34 -3.41 33.42 -3.58
CA SER A 34 -4.45 33.75 -4.53
C SER A 34 -3.85 34.02 -5.91
N GLY A 35 -4.26 33.23 -6.89
CA GLY A 35 -4.06 33.48 -8.31
C GLY A 35 -5.31 33.05 -9.04
N ALA A 36 -6.27 33.96 -9.13
CA ALA A 36 -7.47 33.81 -9.94
C ALA A 36 -7.11 33.42 -11.37
N ASN A 37 -7.80 32.40 -11.89
CA ASN A 37 -8.35 32.44 -13.24
C ASN A 37 -9.51 31.46 -13.30
N ASP A 38 -10.70 32.03 -13.21
CA ASP A 38 -11.92 31.46 -13.76
C ASP A 38 -11.70 31.13 -15.23
N THR A 39 -11.88 29.87 -15.61
CA THR A 39 -12.49 29.60 -16.90
C THR A 39 -13.42 28.40 -16.76
N ASN A 40 -14.70 28.74 -16.84
CA ASN A 40 -15.86 27.89 -16.79
C ASN A 40 -15.81 26.86 -17.95
N ALA A 41 -15.81 25.56 -17.64
CA ALA A 41 -16.13 24.50 -18.58
C ALA A 41 -16.94 23.42 -17.85
N GLU A 42 -18.17 23.20 -18.31
CA GLU A 42 -19.13 22.22 -17.79
C GLU A 42 -18.57 20.78 -17.87
N PRO A 43 -18.95 19.88 -16.94
CA PRO A 43 -18.49 18.49 -16.96
C PRO A 43 -19.30 17.66 -17.94
N SER A 44 -18.67 17.24 -19.04
CA SER A 44 -19.17 16.20 -19.94
C SER A 44 -18.49 14.86 -19.66
N THR A 45 -19.31 13.88 -19.27
CA THR A 45 -19.35 12.50 -19.78
C THR A 45 -18.20 11.52 -19.50
N GLU A 46 -18.57 10.45 -18.78
CA GLU A 46 -18.09 9.05 -18.80
C GLU A 46 -16.78 8.63 -18.10
N PRO A 47 -16.82 7.58 -17.25
CA PRO A 47 -15.64 6.90 -16.74
C PRO A 47 -15.18 5.82 -17.73
N SER A 48 -14.05 6.06 -18.38
CA SER A 48 -13.26 5.07 -19.14
C SER A 48 -11.80 5.38 -18.79
N THR A 49 -10.90 4.47 -18.43
CA THR A 49 -10.65 3.12 -18.94
C THR A 49 -9.68 2.44 -17.96
N GLY A 50 -9.76 1.11 -17.82
CA GLY A 50 -8.87 0.29 -16.99
C GLY A 50 -7.39 0.26 -17.40
N PRO A 51 -6.57 -0.60 -16.78
CA PRO A 51 -5.12 -0.55 -16.91
C PRO A 51 -4.65 -0.90 -18.33
N SER A 52 -3.94 0.05 -18.94
CA SER A 52 -3.36 -0.03 -20.28
C SER A 52 -2.09 -0.90 -20.32
N VAL A 53 -1.85 -1.52 -21.47
CA VAL A 53 -0.82 -2.52 -21.76
C VAL A 53 0.44 -1.85 -22.34
N SER A 54 1.57 -2.04 -21.65
CA SER A 54 2.99 -2.03 -22.05
C SER A 54 3.53 -1.12 -23.18
N GLU A 55 4.49 -0.26 -22.80
CA GLU A 55 5.70 0.04 -23.58
C GLU A 55 6.95 -0.37 -22.75
N PRO A 56 8.06 -0.79 -23.39
CA PRO A 56 9.31 -0.99 -22.68
C PRO A 56 9.94 0.38 -22.43
N ASP A 57 9.66 0.95 -21.25
CA ASP A 57 10.48 2.04 -20.71
C ASP A 57 11.92 1.55 -20.63
N THR A 58 12.70 1.87 -21.64
CA THR A 58 14.15 1.71 -21.64
C THR A 58 14.73 2.90 -20.88
N ASP A 59 14.35 3.01 -19.61
CA ASP A 59 15.06 3.86 -18.67
C ASP A 59 15.73 2.93 -17.67
N GLY A 60 17.05 3.02 -17.60
CA GLY A 60 17.89 2.24 -16.69
C GLY A 60 17.67 2.71 -15.26
N ASN A 61 16.47 2.45 -14.71
CA ASN A 61 16.08 2.92 -13.41
C ASN A 61 16.95 2.22 -12.35
N GLN A 62 17.92 2.95 -11.80
CA GLN A 62 18.89 2.44 -10.84
C GLN A 62 18.26 2.08 -9.48
N ASN A 63 16.95 2.27 -9.31
CA ASN A 63 16.23 2.10 -8.06
C ASN A 63 15.07 1.08 -8.13
N GLU A 64 15.14 0.07 -9.01
CA GLU A 64 14.16 -1.03 -8.98
C GLU A 64 14.47 -2.04 -7.86
N VAL A 65 13.42 -2.48 -7.14
CA VAL A 65 13.48 -3.61 -6.20
C VAL A 65 12.77 -4.81 -6.81
N ARG A 66 13.40 -5.98 -6.76
CA ARG A 66 12.83 -7.25 -7.26
C ARG A 66 12.50 -8.16 -6.09
N ILE A 67 11.30 -8.72 -6.08
CA ILE A 67 10.82 -9.60 -5.01
C ILE A 67 10.28 -10.90 -5.61
N GLN A 68 10.95 -12.02 -5.34
CA GLN A 68 10.53 -13.35 -5.80
C GLN A 68 9.51 -13.96 -4.85
N VAL A 69 8.35 -14.35 -5.39
CA VAL A 69 7.16 -14.82 -4.66
C VAL A 69 6.44 -15.93 -5.42
N SER A 70 5.58 -16.67 -4.72
CA SER A 70 4.75 -17.71 -5.32
C SER A 70 3.45 -17.17 -5.89
N ALA A 71 3.15 -17.52 -7.14
CA ALA A 71 1.85 -17.20 -7.76
C ALA A 71 0.67 -17.77 -6.94
N LYS A 72 0.84 -18.97 -6.36
CA LYS A 72 -0.23 -19.63 -5.59
C LYS A 72 -0.60 -18.86 -4.33
N HIS A 73 0.40 -18.39 -3.58
CA HIS A 73 0.14 -17.57 -2.39
C HIS A 73 -0.49 -16.22 -2.76
N LEU A 74 0.01 -15.59 -3.83
CA LEU A 74 -0.56 -14.33 -4.32
C LEU A 74 -2.04 -14.47 -4.74
N THR A 75 -2.34 -15.45 -5.59
CA THR A 75 -3.71 -15.69 -6.10
C THR A 75 -4.68 -16.15 -5.02
N PHE A 76 -4.21 -16.88 -4.02
CA PHE A 76 -5.04 -17.34 -2.91
C PHE A 76 -5.37 -16.21 -1.94
N GLY A 77 -4.38 -15.39 -1.56
CA GLY A 77 -4.53 -14.35 -0.54
C GLY A 77 -4.97 -12.98 -1.09
N SER A 78 -5.15 -12.82 -2.40
CA SER A 78 -5.51 -11.53 -3.00
C SER A 78 -6.30 -11.71 -4.30
N SER A 79 -7.52 -11.16 -4.30
CA SER A 79 -8.37 -11.12 -5.50
C SER A 79 -7.77 -10.26 -6.62
N VAL A 80 -7.04 -9.21 -6.24
CA VAL A 80 -6.36 -8.28 -7.13
C VAL A 80 -5.18 -8.96 -7.81
N PHE A 81 -4.28 -9.60 -7.05
CA PHE A 81 -3.18 -10.38 -7.64
C PHE A 81 -3.69 -11.55 -8.48
N ASN A 82 -4.77 -12.22 -8.07
CA ASN A 82 -5.41 -13.24 -8.89
C ASN A 82 -5.81 -12.71 -10.27
N SER A 83 -6.50 -11.57 -10.30
CA SER A 83 -6.92 -10.92 -11.54
C SER A 83 -5.73 -10.47 -12.39
N MET A 84 -4.69 -9.89 -11.77
CA MET A 84 -3.48 -9.47 -12.46
C MET A 84 -2.73 -10.66 -13.07
N LEU A 85 -2.56 -11.76 -12.33
CA LEU A 85 -1.85 -12.95 -12.80
C LEU A 85 -2.63 -13.67 -13.91
N ASP A 86 -3.95 -13.82 -13.78
CA ASP A 86 -4.80 -14.41 -14.82
C ASP A 86 -4.72 -13.63 -16.14
N GLY A 87 -4.73 -12.31 -16.08
CA GLY A 87 -4.60 -11.45 -17.25
C GLY A 87 -3.23 -11.56 -17.92
N ASN A 88 -2.16 -11.54 -17.13
CA ASN A 88 -0.79 -11.58 -17.63
C ASN A 88 -0.41 -12.96 -18.19
N TRP A 89 -0.86 -14.05 -17.56
CA TRP A 89 -0.61 -15.40 -18.06
C TRP A 89 -1.29 -15.67 -19.40
N LYS A 90 -2.44 -15.03 -19.65
CA LYS A 90 -3.13 -15.10 -20.96
C LYS A 90 -2.40 -14.32 -22.05
N LYS A 91 -1.82 -13.17 -21.71
CA LYS A 91 -1.13 -12.26 -22.66
C LYS A 91 0.30 -12.69 -22.99
N SER A 92 0.96 -13.39 -22.07
CA SER A 92 2.38 -13.69 -22.20
C SER A 92 2.64 -15.08 -22.80
N ALA A 93 2.94 -15.12 -24.11
CA ALA A 93 3.45 -16.33 -24.77
C ALA A 93 4.82 -16.75 -24.20
N GLU A 94 5.65 -15.77 -23.80
CA GLU A 94 6.97 -16.01 -23.24
C GLU A 94 6.95 -16.59 -21.82
N SER A 95 6.02 -16.15 -20.96
CA SER A 95 5.91 -16.68 -19.59
C SER A 95 5.47 -18.13 -19.58
N LYS A 96 4.61 -18.54 -20.52
CA LYS A 96 4.26 -19.95 -20.71
C LYS A 96 5.46 -20.81 -21.10
N ALA A 97 6.43 -20.25 -21.83
CA ALA A 97 7.63 -20.97 -22.24
C ALA A 97 8.72 -20.99 -21.15
N LYS A 98 8.86 -19.91 -20.37
CA LYS A 98 9.92 -19.75 -19.35
C LYS A 98 9.52 -20.26 -17.96
N GLY A 99 8.23 -20.46 -17.69
CA GLY A 99 7.73 -20.91 -16.38
C GLY A 99 7.84 -19.84 -15.29
N TYR A 100 8.01 -18.58 -15.68
CA TYR A 100 8.27 -17.44 -14.81
C TYR A 100 7.57 -16.19 -15.36
N LEU A 101 7.09 -15.31 -14.47
CA LEU A 101 6.41 -14.06 -14.81
C LEU A 101 6.97 -12.86 -14.01
N GLU A 102 7.17 -11.76 -14.72
CA GLU A 102 7.46 -10.45 -14.13
C GLU A 102 6.18 -9.62 -14.04
N LEU A 103 5.92 -9.05 -12.88
CA LEU A 103 4.78 -8.16 -12.65
C LEU A 103 5.30 -6.84 -12.09
N VAL A 104 5.08 -5.76 -12.83
CA VAL A 104 5.50 -4.41 -12.41
C VAL A 104 4.46 -3.85 -11.46
N VAL A 105 4.91 -3.43 -10.28
CA VAL A 105 4.14 -2.66 -9.29
C VAL A 105 4.86 -1.33 -9.07
N ARG A 106 4.14 -0.28 -8.69
CA ARG A 106 4.72 1.07 -8.54
C ARG A 106 4.38 1.67 -7.20
N ASP A 107 5.24 2.58 -6.73
CA ASP A 107 4.94 3.53 -5.66
C ASP A 107 4.68 2.88 -4.29
N TRP A 108 5.20 1.66 -4.09
CA TRP A 108 5.08 0.97 -2.81
C TRP A 108 6.25 1.28 -1.90
N ASP A 109 5.95 1.49 -0.61
CA ASP A 109 6.93 1.29 0.45
C ASP A 109 7.33 -0.19 0.48
N VAL A 110 8.62 -0.45 0.35
CA VAL A 110 9.18 -1.78 0.14
C VAL A 110 9.00 -2.65 1.39
N GLU A 111 9.23 -2.09 2.57
CA GLU A 111 9.11 -2.85 3.83
C GLU A 111 7.64 -3.19 4.11
N ALA A 112 6.73 -2.24 3.87
CA ALA A 112 5.29 -2.51 3.99
C ALA A 112 4.83 -3.61 3.03
N LEU A 113 5.28 -3.58 1.76
CA LEU A 113 4.97 -4.62 0.79
C LEU A 113 5.57 -5.97 1.20
N LEU A 114 6.82 -6.01 1.68
CA LEU A 114 7.46 -7.23 2.17
C LEU A 114 6.68 -7.84 3.35
N MET A 115 6.19 -7.01 4.29
CA MET A 115 5.37 -7.49 5.40
C MET A 115 4.09 -8.16 4.90
N VAL A 116 3.33 -7.52 4.00
CA VAL A 116 2.13 -8.11 3.41
C VAL A 116 2.44 -9.42 2.69
N LEU A 117 3.51 -9.46 1.89
CA LEU A 117 3.89 -10.67 1.17
C LEU A 117 4.34 -11.80 2.12
N HIS A 118 5.05 -11.50 3.20
CA HIS A 118 5.37 -12.49 4.25
C HIS A 118 4.10 -13.02 4.93
N ILE A 119 3.10 -12.17 5.18
CA ILE A 119 1.80 -12.60 5.73
C ILE A 119 1.10 -13.56 4.76
N MET A 120 1.01 -13.21 3.47
CA MET A 120 0.42 -14.06 2.43
C MET A 120 1.14 -15.42 2.27
N HIS A 121 2.44 -15.47 2.54
CA HIS A 121 3.23 -16.70 2.51
C HIS A 121 3.28 -17.44 3.85
N ALA A 122 2.44 -17.06 4.83
CA ALA A 122 2.41 -17.63 6.18
C ALA A 122 3.77 -17.57 6.92
N GLN A 123 4.60 -16.59 6.59
CA GLN A 123 5.91 -16.34 7.19
C GLN A 123 5.83 -15.24 8.27
N THR A 124 4.81 -15.28 9.12
CA THR A 124 4.54 -14.23 10.13
C THR A 124 5.68 -14.03 11.14
N SER A 125 6.57 -15.02 11.30
CA SER A 125 7.79 -14.89 12.10
C SER A 125 8.82 -13.89 11.54
N LYS A 126 8.69 -13.50 10.26
CA LYS A 126 9.49 -12.46 9.60
C LYS A 126 8.87 -11.08 9.73
N VAL A 127 7.64 -10.98 10.23
CA VAL A 127 6.92 -9.71 10.41
C VAL A 127 7.20 -9.17 11.81
N PRO A 128 7.60 -7.91 11.96
CA PRO A 128 7.88 -7.32 13.27
C PRO A 128 6.61 -7.25 14.14
N ARG A 129 6.77 -7.57 15.43
CA ARG A 129 5.69 -7.42 16.43
C ARG A 129 5.52 -5.99 16.91
N MET A 130 6.61 -5.22 16.90
CA MET A 130 6.63 -3.81 17.28
C MET A 130 6.83 -3.00 16.01
N VAL A 131 5.86 -2.12 15.74
CA VAL A 131 5.81 -1.27 14.56
C VAL A 131 5.33 0.10 14.99
N THR A 132 5.68 1.11 14.22
CA THR A 132 5.20 2.48 14.35
C THR A 132 3.81 2.63 13.71
N LEU A 133 3.09 3.70 14.07
CA LEU A 133 1.82 4.04 13.45
C LEU A 133 1.94 4.20 11.92
N GLU A 134 3.04 4.81 11.46
CA GLU A 134 3.30 5.01 10.04
C GLU A 134 3.51 3.68 9.31
N GLU A 135 4.25 2.73 9.89
CA GLU A 135 4.44 1.40 9.30
C GLU A 135 3.11 0.64 9.19
N VAL A 136 2.26 0.69 10.23
CA VAL A 136 0.91 0.08 10.16
C VAL A 136 0.05 0.76 9.09
N ALA A 137 0.10 2.08 8.99
CA ALA A 137 -0.62 2.83 7.96
C ALA A 137 -0.17 2.41 6.55
N LYS A 138 1.14 2.33 6.30
CA LYS A 138 1.67 1.87 5.01
C LYS A 138 1.26 0.42 4.70
N VAL A 139 1.38 -0.49 5.66
CA VAL A 139 0.97 -1.90 5.51
C VAL A 139 -0.52 -2.02 5.18
N THR A 140 -1.37 -1.25 5.87
CA THR A 140 -2.82 -1.25 5.63
C THR A 140 -3.19 -0.65 4.28
N VAL A 141 -2.47 0.37 3.76
CA VAL A 141 -2.66 0.85 2.37
C VAL A 141 -2.35 -0.25 1.35
N VAL A 142 -1.24 -0.98 1.54
CA VAL A 142 -0.89 -2.09 0.63
C VAL A 142 -1.95 -3.20 0.72
N ALA A 143 -2.36 -3.57 1.94
CA ALA A 143 -3.33 -4.62 2.18
C ALA A 143 -4.71 -4.30 1.59
N ASP A 144 -5.20 -3.07 1.78
CA ASP A 144 -6.46 -2.58 1.22
C ASP A 144 -6.42 -2.61 -0.32
N TYR A 145 -5.36 -2.08 -0.92
CA TYR A 145 -5.22 -2.05 -2.38
C TYR A 145 -5.23 -3.45 -3.00
N TYR A 146 -4.52 -4.41 -2.39
CA TYR A 146 -4.45 -5.79 -2.90
C TYR A 146 -5.54 -6.70 -2.33
N ASP A 147 -6.48 -6.20 -1.53
CA ASP A 147 -7.54 -7.00 -0.88
C ASP A 147 -6.98 -8.20 -0.10
N VAL A 148 -5.99 -7.94 0.77
CA VAL A 148 -5.33 -8.95 1.63
C VAL A 148 -5.89 -8.85 3.06
N LYS A 149 -6.80 -9.76 3.40
CA LYS A 149 -7.55 -9.71 4.67
C LYS A 149 -6.78 -10.27 5.86
N GLU A 150 -5.81 -11.14 5.62
CA GLU A 150 -5.00 -11.78 6.66
C GLU A 150 -4.20 -10.77 7.50
N VAL A 151 -4.00 -9.56 6.99
CA VAL A 151 -3.32 -8.46 7.69
C VAL A 151 -4.13 -7.96 8.89
N GLU A 152 -5.47 -8.03 8.85
CA GLU A 152 -6.36 -7.55 9.93
C GLU A 152 -6.00 -8.18 11.29
N LEU A 153 -5.66 -9.48 11.31
CA LEU A 153 -5.30 -10.21 12.53
C LEU A 153 -4.04 -9.67 13.23
N LEU A 154 -3.08 -9.15 12.47
CA LEU A 154 -1.87 -8.55 13.03
C LEU A 154 -2.09 -7.08 13.40
N CYS A 155 -2.93 -6.39 12.65
CA CYS A 155 -3.31 -5.02 12.93
C CYS A 155 -3.95 -4.87 14.32
N ASP A 156 -4.80 -5.80 14.75
CA ASP A 156 -5.39 -5.77 16.11
C ASP A 156 -4.31 -5.75 17.20
N VAL A 157 -3.27 -6.59 17.05
CA VAL A 157 -2.15 -6.67 18.00
C VAL A 157 -1.32 -5.39 17.97
N TRP A 158 -1.05 -4.85 16.78
CA TRP A 158 -0.29 -3.61 16.64
C TRP A 158 -1.05 -2.41 17.20
N LEU A 159 -2.35 -2.29 16.93
CA LEU A 159 -3.21 -1.24 17.46
C LEU A 159 -3.20 -1.26 19.00
N TRP A 160 -3.40 -2.44 19.59
CA TRP A 160 -3.35 -2.58 21.05
C TRP A 160 -1.99 -2.15 21.63
N LEU A 161 -0.87 -2.53 21.00
CA LEU A 161 0.48 -2.13 21.43
C LEU A 161 0.74 -0.63 21.27
N LEU A 162 0.31 -0.05 20.15
CA LEU A 162 0.45 1.36 19.84
C LEU A 162 -0.35 2.21 20.84
N GLU A 163 -1.61 1.86 21.07
CA GLU A 163 -2.47 2.55 22.05
C GLU A 163 -1.92 2.43 23.47
N SER A 164 -1.42 1.25 23.86
CA SER A 164 -0.82 1.03 25.18
C SER A 164 0.48 1.84 25.38
N SER A 165 1.22 2.08 24.31
CA SER A 165 2.47 2.86 24.35
C SER A 165 2.22 4.36 24.29
N PHE A 166 1.06 4.79 23.78
CA PHE A 166 0.73 6.20 23.58
C PHE A 166 0.18 6.81 24.87
N SER A 167 1.10 7.18 25.78
CA SER A 167 0.77 7.94 26.97
C SER A 167 0.98 9.45 26.74
N GLN A 168 -0.11 10.20 26.65
CA GLN A 168 -0.20 11.61 27.07
C GLN A 168 0.48 12.73 26.24
N THR A 169 0.84 12.53 24.97
CA THR A 169 1.29 13.65 24.11
C THR A 169 0.18 14.16 23.19
N PRO A 170 0.17 15.47 22.84
CA PRO A 170 -0.71 15.96 21.78
C PRO A 170 -0.43 15.19 20.49
N VAL A 171 -1.47 14.58 19.93
CA VAL A 171 -1.39 13.88 18.65
C VAL A 171 -1.24 14.93 17.55
N SER A 172 -0.20 14.82 16.71
CA SER A 172 -0.04 15.72 15.58
C SER A 172 -1.19 15.54 14.59
N SER A 173 -1.53 16.57 13.82
CA SER A 173 -2.61 16.44 12.81
C SER A 173 -2.34 15.30 11.82
N ARG A 174 -1.06 15.08 11.46
CA ARG A 174 -0.65 13.95 10.62
C ARG A 174 -0.95 12.61 11.30
N ASP A 175 -0.52 12.44 12.56
CA ASP A 175 -0.75 11.18 13.27
C ASP A 175 -2.25 10.92 13.49
N THR A 176 -3.05 11.97 13.72
CA THR A 176 -4.51 11.85 13.79
C THR A 176 -5.08 11.29 12.49
N ILE A 177 -4.64 11.78 11.33
CA ILE A 177 -5.06 11.25 10.02
C ILE A 177 -4.64 9.78 9.85
N LEU A 178 -3.42 9.43 10.24
CA LEU A 178 -2.94 8.05 10.17
C LEU A 178 -3.76 7.11 11.07
N TRP A 179 -4.08 7.54 12.30
CA TRP A 179 -4.95 6.78 13.20
C TRP A 179 -6.35 6.57 12.63
N ILE A 180 -6.94 7.60 12.01
CA ILE A 180 -8.25 7.49 11.35
C ILE A 180 -8.17 6.49 10.19
N TRP A 181 -7.14 6.59 9.34
CA TRP A 181 -6.93 5.66 8.23
C TRP A 181 -6.81 4.22 8.72
N VAL A 182 -5.91 3.96 9.68
CA VAL A 182 -5.68 2.60 10.19
C VAL A 182 -6.97 2.05 10.80
N ALA A 183 -7.67 2.84 11.61
CA ALA A 183 -8.92 2.40 12.23
C ALA A 183 -10.03 2.10 11.21
N TYR A 184 -10.10 2.89 10.13
CA TYR A 184 -11.00 2.61 9.01
C TYR A 184 -10.64 1.30 8.30
N ALA A 185 -9.36 1.15 7.93
CA ALA A 185 -8.86 -0.02 7.20
C ALA A 185 -9.02 -1.32 8.00
N THR A 186 -8.91 -1.26 9.33
CA THR A 186 -9.04 -2.42 10.22
C THR A 186 -10.43 -2.57 10.83
N ARG A 187 -11.38 -1.69 10.49
CA ARG A 187 -12.75 -1.68 11.03
C ARG A 187 -12.81 -1.56 12.56
N CYS A 188 -11.87 -0.84 13.16
CA CYS A 188 -11.85 -0.58 14.60
C CYS A 188 -12.68 0.68 14.93
N GLU A 189 -13.98 0.48 15.23
CA GLU A 189 -14.94 1.57 15.46
C GLU A 189 -14.53 2.48 16.63
N ASP A 190 -14.03 1.92 17.72
CA ASP A 190 -13.65 2.68 18.93
C ASP A 190 -12.49 3.63 18.64
N THR A 191 -11.42 3.14 18.01
CA THR A 191 -10.28 3.94 17.59
C THR A 191 -10.71 4.99 16.55
N PHE A 192 -11.56 4.61 15.59
CA PHE A 192 -12.06 5.54 14.57
C PHE A 192 -12.84 6.70 15.19
N ALA A 193 -13.79 6.41 16.09
CA ALA A 193 -14.60 7.42 16.78
C ALA A 193 -13.75 8.36 17.64
N LYS A 194 -12.76 7.81 18.34
CA LYS A 194 -11.82 8.58 19.17
C LYS A 194 -11.02 9.59 18.33
N TYR A 195 -10.36 9.14 17.27
CA TYR A 195 -9.46 10.02 16.51
C TYR A 195 -10.18 10.96 15.55
N THR A 196 -11.38 10.61 15.06
CA THR A 196 -12.24 11.56 14.34
C THR A 196 -12.73 12.68 15.27
N THR A 197 -13.08 12.37 16.52
CA THR A 197 -13.42 13.41 17.51
C THR A 197 -12.25 14.36 17.76
N ILE A 198 -11.04 13.83 17.96
CA ILE A 198 -9.82 14.65 18.12
C ILE A 198 -9.60 15.54 16.89
N ALA A 199 -9.75 14.99 15.67
CA ALA A 199 -9.62 15.78 14.44
C ALA A 199 -10.63 16.93 14.38
N MET A 200 -11.90 16.67 14.74
CA MET A 200 -12.95 17.68 14.75
C MET A 200 -12.71 18.77 15.80
N GLU A 201 -12.18 18.43 16.97
CA GLU A 201 -11.84 19.41 18.02
C GLU A 201 -10.64 20.29 17.65
N GLN A 202 -9.68 19.73 16.90
CA GLN A 202 -8.47 20.45 16.44
C GLN A 202 -8.71 21.25 15.16
N ALA A 203 -9.80 21.00 14.44
CA ALA A 203 -10.11 21.67 13.19
C ALA A 203 -10.46 23.15 13.42
N THR A 204 -9.57 24.05 13.01
CA THR A 204 -9.79 25.51 13.05
C THR A 204 -10.58 26.04 11.84
N ALA A 205 -10.88 25.18 10.86
CA ALA A 205 -11.65 25.45 9.64
C ALA A 205 -12.28 24.12 9.14
N PRO A 206 -13.35 24.15 8.31
CA PRO A 206 -13.94 22.93 7.76
C PRO A 206 -12.92 22.13 6.95
N ILE A 207 -12.97 20.80 7.12
CA ILE A 207 -12.14 19.78 6.49
C ILE A 207 -12.58 19.53 5.05
#